data_AF-A0A662P6A2-F1
#
_entry.id   AF-A0A662P6A2-F1
#
_cell.length_a   1.000
_cell.length_b   1.000
_cell.length_c   1.000
_cell.angle_alpha   90.00
_cell.angle_beta   90.00
_cell.angle_gamma   90.00
#
_symmetry.space_group_name_H-M   'P 1'
#
loop_
_entity.id
_entity.type
_entity.pdbx_description
1 polymer ?
#
loop_
_entity_poly.entity_id
_entity_poly.type
_entity_poly.pdbx_seq_one_letter_code
_entity_poly.pdbx_strand_id
1 'polypeptide(L)'
;MVEFEPIEGANYKHDYLAIFREVAAGRLKKLETYRELCRNDLFFLLYFGLERTDVNHPWIIERIREAERNRADTLDLWAREHYKSTIRTYAQPLQDLIRNPEERIAIFSHTRPIAKGFLRQIKQTLESDVPLKRWFPDVFYRDPKKQAPKWSEDDGIMVKRRSTAKEASIEAWGLVDGQPTSKHFTIRIYDDVVTKESVTTPEQIKKTLEAYELSHSLGTDGGIKRVVGTHYHFADLYMTLRKKPGYKVSVHPATHDGKETGTPVLLSRERLNELRREQGVYVFSCQQLLNPVADENQTFRVEWLNYYGRLPSPLNKYLLVDPANEKKETSDYTVMAVIGVSASEDYFLVDMVRDRLNLTERWYALRNLWLEHRPLRVGYEKYGKDADISYMKEKQRKESIYF
;
A
#
# COMPACT_ATOMS: atom_id res chain seq x y z
N MET A 1 -5.70 11.31 -34.79
CA MET A 1 -4.68 10.60 -33.99
C MET A 1 -3.79 11.68 -33.44
N VAL A 2 -3.40 11.58 -32.18
CA VAL A 2 -2.49 12.54 -31.56
C VAL A 2 -1.17 12.60 -32.32
N GLU A 3 -0.56 13.78 -32.36
CA GLU A 3 0.78 13.97 -32.91
C GLU A 3 1.81 13.17 -32.09
N PHE A 4 2.84 12.64 -32.74
CA PHE A 4 3.88 11.86 -32.08
C PHE A 4 5.26 12.25 -32.58
N GLU A 5 6.11 12.62 -31.63
CA GLU A 5 7.52 12.86 -31.83
C GLU A 5 8.31 11.87 -30.95
N PRO A 6 9.13 10.98 -31.55
CA PRO A 6 9.95 10.06 -30.77
C PRO A 6 11.05 10.84 -30.04
N ILE A 7 11.23 10.51 -28.77
CA ILE A 7 12.31 11.05 -27.95
C ILE A 7 13.57 10.22 -28.17
N GLU A 8 14.68 10.90 -28.42
CA GLU A 8 15.98 10.26 -28.59
C GLU A 8 16.36 9.44 -27.34
N GLY A 9 16.86 8.23 -27.56
CA GLY A 9 17.25 7.30 -26.49
C GLY A 9 16.09 6.60 -25.76
N ALA A 10 14.84 6.92 -26.07
CA ALA A 10 13.70 6.21 -25.49
C ALA A 10 13.51 4.81 -26.11
N ASN A 11 13.22 3.83 -25.27
CA ASN A 11 13.12 2.41 -25.67
C ASN A 11 11.74 2.06 -26.25
N TYR A 12 11.38 2.66 -27.39
CA TYR A 12 10.15 2.31 -28.11
C TYR A 12 10.21 0.86 -28.64
N LYS A 13 9.07 0.16 -28.63
CA LYS A 13 9.00 -1.20 -29.15
C LYS A 13 9.12 -1.26 -30.68
N HIS A 14 8.63 -0.23 -31.35
CA HIS A 14 8.52 -0.15 -32.80
C HIS A 14 8.84 1.27 -33.29
N ASP A 15 9.26 1.38 -34.55
CA ASP A 15 9.26 2.65 -35.27
C ASP A 15 7.83 2.98 -35.71
N TYR A 16 7.10 3.71 -34.87
CA TYR A 16 5.71 4.08 -35.14
C TYR A 16 5.57 4.99 -36.36
N LEU A 17 6.54 5.87 -36.62
CA LEU A 17 6.51 6.76 -37.78
C LEU A 17 6.63 5.96 -39.09
N ALA A 18 7.50 4.95 -39.13
CA ALA A 18 7.56 4.02 -40.25
C ALA A 18 6.24 3.27 -40.43
N ILE A 19 5.66 2.72 -39.35
CA ILE A 19 4.37 2.03 -39.41
C ILE A 19 3.28 2.94 -39.96
N PHE A 20 3.20 4.19 -39.51
CA PHE A 20 2.19 5.15 -40.00
C PHE A 20 2.38 5.48 -41.47
N ARG A 21 3.63 5.60 -41.96
CA ARG A 21 3.91 5.75 -43.40
C ARG A 21 3.43 4.54 -44.21
N GLU A 22 3.69 3.33 -43.73
CA GLU A 22 3.24 2.09 -44.39
C GLU A 22 1.70 1.95 -44.41
N VAL A 23 1.03 2.38 -43.33
CA VAL A 23 -0.44 2.45 -43.27
C VAL A 23 -0.99 3.50 -44.23
N ALA A 24 -0.38 4.69 -44.29
CA ALA A 24 -0.79 5.77 -45.20
C ALA A 24 -0.59 5.38 -46.67
N ALA A 25 0.45 4.61 -46.97
CA ALA A 25 0.71 4.04 -48.30
C ALA A 25 -0.21 2.87 -48.67
N GLY A 26 -1.12 2.44 -47.78
CA GLY A 26 -2.04 1.33 -48.01
C GLY A 26 -1.38 -0.06 -47.98
N ARG A 27 -0.10 -0.15 -47.63
CA ARG A 27 0.65 -1.41 -47.53
C ARG A 27 0.30 -2.20 -46.26
N LEU A 28 -0.11 -1.49 -45.20
CA LEU A 28 -0.65 -2.07 -43.98
C LEU A 28 -2.12 -1.65 -43.78
N LYS A 29 -2.96 -2.61 -43.40
CA LYS A 29 -4.35 -2.34 -43.06
C LYS A 29 -4.45 -1.67 -41.68
N LYS A 30 -4.74 -0.37 -41.70
CA LYS A 30 -4.86 0.49 -40.50
C LYS A 30 -5.48 -0.17 -39.27
N LEU A 31 -6.70 -0.71 -39.41
CA LEU A 31 -7.44 -1.25 -38.27
C LEU A 31 -6.79 -2.52 -37.70
N GLU A 32 -6.36 -3.44 -38.57
CA GLU A 32 -5.69 -4.69 -38.15
C GLU A 32 -4.35 -4.38 -37.46
N THR A 33 -3.55 -3.49 -38.05
CA THR A 33 -2.27 -3.05 -37.48
C THR A 33 -2.43 -2.39 -36.11
N TYR A 34 -3.36 -1.45 -35.95
CA TYR A 34 -3.53 -0.73 -34.69
C TYR A 34 -4.08 -1.63 -33.58
N ARG A 35 -4.95 -2.59 -33.93
CA ARG A 35 -5.40 -3.60 -32.98
C ARG A 35 -4.24 -4.47 -32.48
N GLU A 36 -3.37 -4.91 -33.39
CA GLU A 36 -2.22 -5.73 -33.03
C GLU A 36 -1.21 -4.97 -32.16
N LEU A 37 -0.98 -3.69 -32.46
CA LEU A 37 -0.17 -2.81 -31.62
C LEU A 37 -0.80 -2.62 -30.24
N CYS A 38 -2.06 -2.25 -30.12
CA CYS A 38 -2.71 -2.11 -28.81
C CYS A 38 -2.63 -3.40 -27.97
N ARG A 39 -2.78 -4.57 -28.60
CA ARG A 39 -2.68 -5.87 -27.92
C ARG A 39 -1.28 -6.18 -27.44
N ASN A 40 -0.22 -5.72 -28.08
CA ASN A 40 1.14 -6.17 -27.76
C ASN A 40 2.08 -5.06 -27.30
N ASP A 41 1.65 -3.80 -27.44
CA ASP A 41 2.41 -2.60 -27.16
C ASP A 41 1.58 -1.67 -26.27
N LEU A 42 1.90 -1.69 -24.98
CA LEU A 42 1.25 -0.91 -23.94
C LEU A 42 1.56 0.59 -24.08
N PHE A 43 2.72 0.96 -24.65
CA PHE A 43 2.99 2.37 -24.96
C PHE A 43 2.06 2.82 -26.08
N PHE A 44 1.91 2.02 -27.13
CA PHE A 44 0.99 2.34 -28.22
C PHE A 44 -0.45 2.48 -27.72
N LEU A 45 -0.89 1.56 -26.85
CA LEU A 45 -2.19 1.64 -26.20
C LEU A 45 -2.36 2.93 -25.40
N LEU A 46 -1.42 3.29 -24.54
CA LEU A 46 -1.48 4.50 -23.72
C LEU A 46 -1.47 5.77 -24.57
N TYR A 47 -0.46 5.92 -25.44
CA TYR A 47 -0.23 7.14 -26.19
C TYR A 47 -1.28 7.35 -27.29
N PHE A 48 -1.52 6.34 -28.14
CA PHE A 48 -2.41 6.48 -29.30
C PHE A 48 -3.83 5.98 -29.06
N GLY A 49 -3.99 4.90 -28.28
CA GLY A 49 -5.30 4.31 -28.01
C GLY A 49 -6.11 5.08 -26.96
N LEU A 50 -5.42 5.57 -25.93
CA LEU A 50 -5.99 6.26 -24.77
C LEU A 50 -5.63 7.75 -24.72
N GLU A 51 -4.87 8.25 -25.69
CA GLU A 51 -4.50 9.66 -25.85
C GLU A 51 -3.76 10.25 -24.63
N ARG A 52 -3.01 9.41 -23.90
CA ARG A 52 -2.13 9.83 -22.79
C ARG A 52 -0.76 10.23 -23.34
N THR A 53 -0.66 11.43 -23.90
CA THR A 53 0.58 11.92 -24.52
C THR A 53 1.70 12.20 -23.50
N ASP A 54 1.34 12.41 -22.23
CA ASP A 54 2.22 12.62 -21.09
C ASP A 54 3.11 11.41 -20.75
N VAL A 55 2.82 10.23 -21.30
CA VAL A 55 3.66 9.02 -21.12
C VAL A 55 4.88 8.98 -22.03
N ASN A 56 5.00 9.90 -22.98
CA ASN A 56 6.15 10.00 -23.87
C ASN A 56 7.33 10.63 -23.14
N HIS A 57 7.97 9.82 -22.30
CA HIS A 57 9.16 10.17 -21.54
C HIS A 57 10.06 8.93 -21.46
N PRO A 58 11.38 9.02 -21.69
CA PRO A 58 12.28 7.86 -21.77
C PRO A 58 12.16 6.92 -20.56
N TRP A 59 12.11 7.50 -19.35
CA TRP A 59 11.95 6.72 -18.12
C TRP A 59 10.58 6.01 -18.04
N ILE A 60 9.49 6.68 -18.40
CA ILE A 60 8.13 6.10 -18.36
C ILE A 60 8.03 4.97 -19.39
N ILE A 61 8.59 5.17 -20.58
CA ILE A 61 8.63 4.17 -21.64
C ILE A 61 9.34 2.91 -21.15
N GLU A 62 10.50 3.03 -20.50
CA GLU A 62 11.18 1.84 -19.97
C GLU A 62 10.34 1.12 -18.90
N ARG A 63 9.61 1.85 -18.04
CA ARG A 63 8.67 1.24 -17.08
C ARG A 63 7.50 0.54 -17.77
N ILE A 64 7.00 1.09 -18.87
CA ILE A 64 5.98 0.44 -19.70
C ILE A 64 6.54 -0.87 -20.27
N ARG A 65 7.74 -0.84 -20.85
CA ARG A 65 8.40 -2.05 -21.40
C ARG A 65 8.62 -3.11 -20.33
N GLU A 66 9.02 -2.70 -19.13
CA GLU A 66 9.16 -3.58 -17.97
C GLU A 66 7.82 -4.24 -17.59
N ALA A 67 6.75 -3.44 -17.55
CA ALA A 67 5.41 -3.92 -17.23
C ALA A 67 4.89 -4.95 -18.23
N GLU A 68 5.20 -4.81 -19.53
CA GLU A 68 4.81 -5.75 -20.59
C GLU A 68 5.54 -7.09 -20.52
N ARG A 69 6.83 -7.07 -20.13
CA ARG A 69 7.66 -8.28 -20.01
C ARG A 69 7.19 -9.17 -18.85
N ASN A 70 6.45 -8.62 -17.89
CA ASN A 70 6.06 -9.29 -16.66
C ASN A 70 4.59 -9.73 -16.70
N ARG A 71 4.37 -11.02 -17.02
CA ARG A 71 3.05 -11.66 -17.02
C ARG A 71 2.78 -12.54 -15.78
N ALA A 72 3.69 -12.55 -14.82
CA ALA A 72 3.56 -13.28 -13.56
C ALA A 72 2.98 -12.38 -12.46
N ASP A 73 2.86 -12.93 -11.25
CA ASP A 73 2.57 -12.14 -10.05
C ASP A 73 3.64 -11.07 -9.84
N THR A 74 3.22 -9.82 -9.64
CA THR A 74 4.12 -8.65 -9.57
C THR A 74 3.92 -7.86 -8.29
N LEU A 75 5.02 -7.29 -7.78
CA LEU A 75 5.04 -6.32 -6.69
C LEU A 75 5.81 -5.09 -7.19
N ASP A 76 5.07 -4.07 -7.61
CA ASP A 76 5.56 -2.81 -8.17
C ASP A 76 5.52 -1.71 -7.10
N LEU A 77 6.67 -1.44 -6.48
CA LEU A 77 6.86 -0.39 -5.48
C LEU A 77 7.53 0.80 -6.16
N TRP A 78 6.74 1.77 -6.60
CA TRP A 78 7.27 2.93 -7.33
C TRP A 78 6.88 4.22 -6.63
N ALA A 79 7.76 5.21 -6.65
CA ALA A 79 7.53 6.50 -6.01
C ALA A 79 6.20 7.17 -6.40
N ARG A 80 5.67 8.04 -5.54
CA ARG A 80 4.48 8.85 -5.88
C ARG A 80 4.78 9.74 -7.09
N GLU A 81 3.76 10.04 -7.90
CA GLU A 81 3.89 10.77 -9.19
C GLU A 81 4.69 10.04 -10.30
N HIS A 82 4.97 8.73 -10.16
CA HIS A 82 5.73 7.95 -11.15
C HIS A 82 4.87 6.98 -11.98
N TYR A 83 3.63 7.36 -12.31
CA TYR A 83 2.77 6.68 -13.31
C TYR A 83 2.39 5.20 -13.06
N LYS A 84 2.75 4.62 -11.91
CA LYS A 84 2.48 3.20 -11.58
C LYS A 84 1.02 2.80 -11.80
N SER A 85 0.06 3.58 -11.28
CA SER A 85 -1.37 3.30 -11.42
C SER A 85 -1.88 3.56 -12.84
N THR A 86 -1.31 4.55 -13.55
CA THR A 86 -1.62 4.78 -14.98
C THR A 86 -1.27 3.55 -15.82
N ILE A 87 -0.11 2.94 -15.56
CA ILE A 87 0.38 1.78 -16.30
C ILE A 87 -0.35 0.51 -15.85
N ARG A 88 -0.30 0.19 -14.56
CA ARG A 88 -0.74 -1.11 -14.00
C ARG A 88 -2.25 -1.22 -13.75
N THR A 89 -2.89 -0.13 -13.35
CA THR A 89 -4.29 -0.14 -12.85
C THR A 89 -5.27 0.47 -13.85
N TYR A 90 -4.80 1.30 -14.77
CA TYR A 90 -5.62 1.92 -15.81
C TYR A 90 -5.42 1.26 -17.19
N ALA A 91 -4.18 1.26 -17.72
CA ALA A 91 -3.94 0.79 -19.09
C ALA A 91 -3.84 -0.73 -19.23
N GLN A 92 -3.13 -1.42 -18.33
CA GLN A 92 -3.01 -2.88 -18.42
C GLN A 92 -4.36 -3.62 -18.35
N PRO A 93 -5.32 -3.26 -17.49
CA PRO A 93 -6.63 -3.91 -17.48
C PRO A 93 -7.39 -3.76 -18.80
N LEU A 94 -7.28 -2.59 -19.44
CA LEU A 94 -7.82 -2.37 -20.78
C LEU A 94 -7.10 -3.23 -21.82
N GLN A 95 -5.77 -3.37 -21.71
CA GLN A 95 -4.99 -4.25 -22.57
C GLN A 95 -5.37 -5.73 -22.38
N ASP A 96 -5.64 -6.15 -21.15
CA ASP A 96 -6.07 -7.50 -20.83
C ASP A 96 -7.43 -7.78 -21.47
N LEU A 97 -8.39 -6.85 -21.38
CA LEU A 97 -9.71 -7.01 -22.00
C LEU A 97 -9.70 -7.03 -23.53
N ILE A 98 -8.80 -6.30 -24.20
CA ILE A 98 -8.67 -6.38 -25.67
C ILE A 98 -7.96 -7.65 -26.14
N ARG A 99 -7.15 -8.27 -25.28
CA ARG A 99 -6.55 -9.59 -25.51
C ARG A 99 -7.56 -10.69 -25.26
N ASN A 100 -8.35 -10.55 -24.19
CA ASN A 100 -9.36 -11.49 -23.77
C ASN A 100 -10.55 -10.75 -23.11
N PRO A 101 -11.69 -10.59 -23.79
CA PRO A 101 -12.86 -9.93 -23.21
C PRO A 101 -13.51 -10.71 -22.06
N GLU A 102 -13.14 -11.97 -21.86
CA GLU A 102 -13.67 -12.84 -20.81
C GLU A 102 -13.00 -12.64 -19.44
N GLU A 103 -11.97 -11.79 -19.36
CA GLU A 103 -11.31 -11.47 -18.10
C GLU A 103 -12.30 -10.87 -17.08
N ARG A 104 -12.07 -11.21 -15.81
CA ARG A 104 -12.82 -10.75 -14.65
C ARG A 104 -11.83 -10.10 -13.70
N ILE A 105 -11.70 -8.79 -13.78
CA ILE A 105 -10.64 -8.02 -13.12
C ILE A 105 -11.20 -7.38 -11.85
N ALA A 106 -10.52 -7.56 -10.72
CA ALA A 106 -10.81 -6.82 -9.50
C ALA A 106 -9.71 -5.81 -9.18
N ILE A 107 -10.12 -4.58 -8.90
CA ILE A 107 -9.26 -3.53 -8.34
C ILE A 107 -9.57 -3.46 -6.84
N PHE A 108 -8.57 -3.80 -6.03
CA PHE A 108 -8.56 -3.67 -4.58
C PHE A 108 -7.71 -2.47 -4.18
N SER A 109 -8.26 -1.64 -3.30
CA SER A 109 -7.52 -0.61 -2.57
C SER A 109 -7.83 -0.73 -1.09
N HIS A 110 -7.17 0.02 -0.22
CA HIS A 110 -7.41 -0.08 1.22
C HIS A 110 -8.90 0.06 1.56
N THR A 111 -9.57 1.04 0.95
CA THR A 111 -11.01 1.26 1.03
C THR A 111 -11.67 1.23 -0.35
N ARG A 112 -12.96 0.87 -0.39
CA ARG A 112 -13.73 0.81 -1.63
C ARG A 112 -13.82 2.14 -2.40
N PRO A 113 -13.95 3.33 -1.75
CA PRO A 113 -13.94 4.60 -2.47
C PRO A 113 -12.67 4.87 -3.28
N ILE A 114 -11.49 4.48 -2.77
CA ILE A 114 -10.21 4.63 -3.50
C ILE A 114 -10.24 3.75 -4.76
N ALA A 115 -10.64 2.48 -4.63
CA ALA A 115 -10.77 1.56 -5.76
C ALA A 115 -11.77 2.07 -6.81
N LYS A 116 -12.90 2.64 -6.38
CA LYS A 116 -13.89 3.26 -7.27
C LYS A 116 -13.30 4.45 -8.04
N GLY A 117 -12.35 5.18 -7.47
CA GLY A 117 -11.63 6.25 -8.18
C GLY A 117 -10.95 5.73 -9.45
N PHE A 118 -10.24 4.60 -9.37
CA PHE A 118 -9.60 3.96 -10.53
C PHE A 118 -10.63 3.45 -11.54
N LEU A 119 -11.67 2.75 -11.07
CA LEU A 119 -12.74 2.26 -11.95
C LEU A 119 -13.46 3.42 -12.66
N ARG A 120 -13.69 4.54 -11.97
CA ARG A 120 -14.30 5.75 -12.53
C ARG A 120 -13.46 6.32 -13.67
N GLN A 121 -12.13 6.37 -13.52
CA GLN A 121 -11.24 6.82 -14.59
C GLN A 121 -11.40 5.95 -15.85
N ILE A 122 -11.37 4.62 -15.68
CA ILE A 122 -11.57 3.67 -16.80
C ILE A 122 -12.96 3.87 -17.42
N LYS A 123 -13.99 3.95 -16.59
CA LYS A 123 -15.38 4.14 -17.00
C LYS A 123 -15.56 5.43 -17.81
N GLN A 124 -15.07 6.55 -17.33
CA GLN A 124 -15.13 7.84 -18.03
C GLN A 124 -14.38 7.80 -19.36
N THR A 125 -13.21 7.17 -19.40
CA THR A 125 -12.44 6.97 -20.64
C THR A 125 -13.24 6.18 -21.68
N LEU A 126 -13.88 5.08 -21.26
CA LEU A 126 -14.71 4.25 -22.14
C LEU A 126 -16.08 4.89 -22.47
N GLU A 127 -16.48 5.94 -21.78
CA GLU A 127 -17.64 6.76 -22.14
C GLU A 127 -17.29 7.79 -23.22
N SER A 128 -16.06 8.29 -23.23
CA SER A 128 -15.53 9.23 -24.22
C SER A 128 -15.27 8.60 -25.61
N ASP A 129 -14.99 9.43 -26.62
CA ASP A 129 -14.64 8.99 -27.99
C ASP A 129 -13.13 8.75 -28.19
N VAL A 130 -12.56 7.85 -27.38
CA VAL A 130 -11.16 7.47 -27.51
C VAL A 130 -10.93 6.55 -28.72
N PRO A 131 -9.77 6.63 -29.40
CA PRO A 131 -9.42 5.76 -30.52
C PRO A 131 -9.56 4.26 -30.20
N LEU A 132 -9.23 3.84 -28.97
CA LEU A 132 -9.37 2.46 -28.50
C LEU A 132 -10.76 1.86 -28.81
N LYS A 133 -11.85 2.58 -28.53
CA LYS A 133 -13.21 2.08 -28.77
C LYS A 133 -13.52 1.89 -30.26
N ARG A 134 -13.02 2.81 -31.09
CA ARG A 134 -13.17 2.75 -32.55
C ARG A 134 -12.40 1.59 -33.15
N TRP A 135 -11.25 1.24 -32.57
CA TRP A 135 -10.45 0.10 -33.02
C TRP A 135 -10.94 -1.24 -32.50
N PHE A 136 -11.68 -1.26 -31.39
CA PHE A 136 -12.23 -2.47 -30.77
C PHE A 136 -13.75 -2.40 -30.57
N PRO A 137 -14.56 -2.24 -31.64
CA PRO A 137 -16.01 -2.21 -31.54
C PRO A 137 -16.61 -3.58 -31.17
N ASP A 138 -15.86 -4.65 -31.33
CA ASP A 138 -16.17 -6.02 -30.90
C ASP A 138 -16.03 -6.21 -29.39
N VAL A 139 -15.21 -5.41 -28.72
CA VAL A 139 -14.98 -5.47 -27.26
C VAL A 139 -15.73 -4.36 -26.53
N PHE A 140 -15.63 -3.12 -27.01
CA PHE A 140 -16.22 -1.97 -26.34
C PHE A 140 -17.54 -1.53 -26.99
N TYR A 141 -18.45 -1.01 -26.17
CA TYR A 141 -19.69 -0.41 -26.63
C TYR A 141 -19.47 1.01 -27.15
N ARG A 142 -20.28 1.45 -28.11
CA ARG A 142 -20.22 2.84 -28.59
C ARG A 142 -20.75 3.78 -27.52
N ASP A 143 -21.91 3.43 -26.94
CA ASP A 143 -22.56 4.11 -25.82
C ASP A 143 -22.78 3.10 -24.68
N PRO A 144 -21.78 2.84 -23.83
CA PRO A 144 -21.89 1.81 -22.80
C PRO A 144 -22.99 2.09 -21.78
N LYS A 145 -23.37 3.35 -21.54
CA LYS A 145 -24.46 3.69 -20.60
C LYS A 145 -25.80 3.12 -21.02
N LYS A 146 -26.03 3.00 -22.34
CA LYS A 146 -27.28 2.48 -22.91
C LYS A 146 -27.17 1.03 -23.36
N GLN A 147 -25.96 0.58 -23.71
CA GLN A 147 -25.75 -0.69 -24.39
C GLN A 147 -25.17 -1.79 -23.50
N ALA A 148 -24.41 -1.43 -22.45
CA ALA A 148 -23.79 -2.42 -21.59
C ALA A 148 -24.82 -3.01 -20.61
N PRO A 149 -24.84 -4.33 -20.39
CA PRO A 149 -25.73 -4.95 -19.39
C PRO A 149 -25.50 -4.42 -17.97
N LYS A 150 -24.28 -3.98 -17.67
CA LYS A 150 -23.88 -3.44 -16.37
C LYS A 150 -22.80 -2.38 -16.56
N TRP A 151 -23.01 -1.20 -15.98
CA TRP A 151 -22.13 -0.04 -16.13
C TRP A 151 -22.14 0.89 -14.90
N SER A 152 -21.79 0.34 -13.74
CA SER A 152 -21.87 1.03 -12.44
C SER A 152 -20.51 1.01 -11.71
N GLU A 153 -20.24 2.03 -10.91
CA GLU A 153 -19.07 2.01 -10.02
C GLU A 153 -19.26 1.08 -8.81
N ASP A 154 -20.51 0.77 -8.45
CA ASP A 154 -20.83 -0.15 -7.37
C ASP A 154 -20.71 -1.61 -7.80
N ASP A 155 -21.34 -1.96 -8.92
CA ASP A 155 -21.42 -3.35 -9.38
C ASP A 155 -20.32 -3.73 -10.39
N GLY A 156 -19.55 -2.75 -10.87
CA GLY A 156 -18.56 -2.91 -11.93
C GLY A 156 -19.07 -2.55 -13.33
N ILE A 157 -18.16 -2.60 -14.29
CA ILE A 157 -18.43 -2.35 -15.71
C ILE A 157 -18.25 -3.64 -16.52
N MET A 158 -19.13 -3.84 -17.51
CA MET A 158 -19.09 -5.02 -18.39
C MET A 158 -18.81 -4.60 -19.82
N VAL A 159 -17.78 -5.19 -20.43
CA VAL A 159 -17.51 -5.09 -21.87
C VAL A 159 -18.23 -6.20 -22.62
N LYS A 160 -18.21 -6.16 -23.96
CA LYS A 160 -18.79 -7.22 -24.79
C LYS A 160 -18.00 -8.50 -24.59
N ARG A 161 -18.64 -9.51 -24.02
CA ARG A 161 -18.08 -10.84 -23.77
C ARG A 161 -19.17 -11.90 -23.86
N ARG A 162 -18.78 -13.17 -23.95
CA ARG A 162 -19.70 -14.32 -24.09
C ARG A 162 -20.03 -14.96 -22.75
N SER A 163 -19.11 -14.93 -21.78
CA SER A 163 -19.29 -15.59 -20.48
C SER A 163 -20.48 -15.03 -19.70
N THR A 164 -21.20 -15.95 -19.06
CA THR A 164 -22.29 -15.68 -18.11
C THR A 164 -21.80 -15.55 -16.67
N ALA A 165 -20.49 -15.41 -16.44
CA ALA A 165 -19.93 -15.22 -15.11
C ALA A 165 -20.54 -14.01 -14.39
N LYS A 166 -20.72 -14.16 -13.08
CA LYS A 166 -21.39 -13.17 -12.20
C LYS A 166 -20.54 -11.92 -11.90
N GLU A 167 -19.22 -12.03 -12.04
CA GLU A 167 -18.27 -10.93 -11.92
C GLU A 167 -18.36 -10.05 -13.18
N ALA A 168 -18.35 -8.73 -13.03
CA ALA A 168 -18.19 -7.83 -14.18
C ALA A 168 -16.80 -7.97 -14.83
N SER A 169 -16.57 -7.24 -15.93
CA SER A 169 -15.25 -7.24 -16.58
C SER A 169 -14.22 -6.52 -15.71
N ILE A 170 -14.61 -5.42 -15.06
CA ILE A 170 -13.81 -4.75 -14.03
C ILE A 170 -14.72 -4.37 -12.86
N GLU A 171 -14.34 -4.76 -11.65
CA GLU A 171 -15.00 -4.40 -10.38
C GLU A 171 -14.04 -3.68 -9.42
N ALA A 172 -14.58 -2.84 -8.54
CA ALA A 172 -13.82 -2.09 -7.54
C ALA A 172 -14.26 -2.44 -6.11
N TRP A 173 -13.29 -2.86 -5.30
CA TRP A 173 -13.52 -3.40 -3.96
C TRP A 173 -12.55 -2.82 -2.93
N GLY A 174 -13.00 -2.76 -1.67
CA GLY A 174 -12.09 -2.49 -0.56
C GLY A 174 -11.39 -3.78 -0.14
N LEU A 175 -10.12 -3.71 0.22
CA LEU A 175 -9.37 -4.89 0.65
C LEU A 175 -9.75 -5.29 2.07
N VAL A 176 -9.72 -4.32 3.00
CA VAL A 176 -9.94 -4.56 4.42
C VAL A 176 -11.42 -4.47 4.74
N ASP A 177 -12.06 -3.36 4.34
CA ASP A 177 -13.48 -3.13 4.55
C ASP A 177 -14.19 -3.07 3.19
N GLY A 178 -15.09 -4.03 2.94
CA GLY A 178 -15.81 -4.16 1.66
C GLY A 178 -15.18 -5.14 0.67
N GLN A 179 -14.46 -6.15 1.16
CA GLN A 179 -14.00 -7.28 0.33
C GLN A 179 -15.23 -8.13 -0.09
N PRO A 180 -15.37 -8.51 -1.36
CA PRO A 180 -16.52 -9.27 -1.81
C PRO A 180 -16.43 -10.72 -1.36
N THR A 181 -17.57 -11.38 -1.22
CA THR A 181 -17.66 -12.82 -1.00
C THR A 181 -18.17 -13.52 -2.26
N SER A 182 -17.80 -14.80 -2.41
CA SER A 182 -18.30 -15.66 -3.48
C SER A 182 -18.05 -15.10 -4.90
N LYS A 183 -16.86 -14.56 -5.17
CA LYS A 183 -16.44 -14.04 -6.48
C LYS A 183 -15.10 -14.68 -6.90
N HIS A 184 -14.88 -14.86 -8.20
CA HIS A 184 -13.65 -15.45 -8.74
C HIS A 184 -13.08 -14.64 -9.91
N PHE A 185 -12.07 -13.84 -9.60
CA PHE A 185 -11.36 -12.95 -10.52
C PHE A 185 -10.16 -13.64 -11.16
N THR A 186 -10.00 -13.43 -12.46
CA THR A 186 -8.84 -13.91 -13.22
C THR A 186 -7.62 -13.01 -13.02
N ILE A 187 -7.85 -11.72 -12.75
CA ILE A 187 -6.80 -10.74 -12.48
C ILE A 187 -7.19 -9.96 -11.22
N ARG A 188 -6.29 -9.89 -10.24
CA ARG A 188 -6.46 -9.09 -9.02
C ARG A 188 -5.38 -8.04 -8.94
N ILE A 189 -5.80 -6.79 -8.89
CA ILE A 189 -4.92 -5.62 -8.84
C ILE A 189 -5.09 -5.04 -7.45
N TYR A 190 -4.00 -4.93 -6.71
CA TYR A 190 -3.95 -4.35 -5.38
C TYR A 190 -3.20 -3.04 -5.48
N ASP A 191 -3.91 -1.93 -5.62
CA ASP A 191 -3.33 -0.59 -5.77
C ASP A 191 -3.70 0.28 -4.58
N ASP A 192 -2.69 0.83 -3.91
CA ASP A 192 -2.84 1.62 -2.67
C ASP A 192 -3.63 0.87 -1.58
N VAL A 193 -3.24 -0.38 -1.32
CA VAL A 193 -3.82 -1.23 -0.25
C VAL A 193 -3.26 -0.94 1.15
N VAL A 194 -2.14 -0.25 1.21
CA VAL A 194 -1.54 0.32 2.42
C VAL A 194 -1.75 1.83 2.39
N THR A 195 -2.33 2.36 3.46
CA THR A 195 -2.46 3.80 3.73
C THR A 195 -1.87 4.14 5.10
N LYS A 196 -1.80 5.43 5.44
CA LYS A 196 -1.33 5.90 6.75
C LYS A 196 -2.12 5.29 7.90
N GLU A 197 -3.44 5.20 7.74
CA GLU A 197 -4.39 4.68 8.74
C GLU A 197 -4.27 3.16 8.92
N SER A 198 -3.68 2.46 7.93
CA SER A 198 -3.50 1.01 7.96
C SER A 198 -2.23 0.55 8.68
N VAL A 199 -1.38 1.50 9.10
CA VAL A 199 -0.05 1.22 9.67
C VAL A 199 0.24 1.94 10.98
N THR A 200 -0.78 2.53 11.63
CA THR A 200 -0.55 3.25 12.91
C THR A 200 -0.32 2.33 14.10
N THR A 201 -0.85 1.09 14.04
CA THR A 201 -0.60 0.07 15.06
C THR A 201 -0.24 -1.29 14.44
N PRO A 202 0.47 -2.19 15.16
CA PRO A 202 0.73 -3.55 14.71
C PRO A 202 -0.54 -4.33 14.33
N GLU A 203 -1.65 -4.10 15.03
CA GLU A 203 -2.93 -4.75 14.78
C GLU A 203 -3.52 -4.32 13.44
N GLN A 204 -3.38 -3.06 13.04
CA GLN A 204 -3.85 -2.57 11.74
C GLN A 204 -3.02 -3.14 10.58
N ILE A 205 -1.70 -3.24 10.78
CA ILE A 205 -0.79 -3.89 9.82
C ILE A 205 -1.21 -5.35 9.65
N LYS A 206 -1.44 -6.05 10.76
CA LYS A 206 -1.90 -7.45 10.77
C LYS A 206 -3.26 -7.59 10.07
N LYS A 207 -4.23 -6.72 10.36
CA LYS A 207 -5.55 -6.71 9.69
C LYS A 207 -5.41 -6.59 8.17
N THR A 208 -4.53 -5.70 7.71
CA THR A 208 -4.26 -5.51 6.27
C THR A 208 -3.63 -6.76 5.65
N LEU A 209 -2.70 -7.41 6.33
CA LEU A 209 -2.07 -8.65 5.89
C LEU A 209 -3.07 -9.82 5.83
N GLU A 210 -3.86 -10.03 6.87
CA GLU A 210 -4.88 -11.10 6.92
C GLU A 210 -5.94 -10.89 5.84
N ALA A 211 -6.39 -9.65 5.62
CA ALA A 211 -7.32 -9.33 4.54
C ALA A 211 -6.72 -9.59 3.15
N TYR A 212 -5.42 -9.29 2.97
CA TYR A 212 -4.69 -9.62 1.74
C TYR A 212 -4.63 -11.13 1.50
N GLU A 213 -4.26 -11.90 2.52
CA GLU A 213 -4.18 -13.37 2.41
C GLU A 213 -5.54 -14.00 2.14
N LEU A 214 -6.61 -13.52 2.81
CA LEU A 214 -7.98 -13.97 2.56
C LEU A 214 -8.43 -13.70 1.12
N SER A 215 -8.04 -12.55 0.55
CA SER A 215 -8.39 -12.17 -0.83
C SER A 215 -7.85 -13.13 -1.90
N HIS A 216 -6.85 -13.96 -1.55
CA HIS A 216 -6.34 -14.98 -2.47
C HIS A 216 -7.42 -16.00 -2.86
N SER A 217 -8.39 -16.26 -1.99
CA SER A 217 -9.54 -17.15 -2.25
C SER A 217 -10.49 -16.60 -3.31
N LEU A 218 -10.40 -15.31 -3.64
CA LEU A 218 -11.18 -14.66 -4.70
C LEU A 218 -10.57 -14.84 -6.09
N GLY A 219 -9.50 -15.64 -6.22
CA GLY A 219 -8.88 -15.94 -7.50
C GLY A 219 -9.51 -17.09 -8.22
N THR A 220 -9.18 -17.19 -9.50
CA THR A 220 -9.33 -18.42 -10.28
C THR A 220 -7.99 -19.14 -10.37
N ASP A 221 -8.04 -20.43 -10.70
CA ASP A 221 -6.85 -21.13 -11.18
C ASP A 221 -6.26 -20.41 -12.41
N GLY A 222 -4.93 -20.37 -12.50
CA GLY A 222 -4.18 -19.62 -13.51
C GLY A 222 -4.29 -18.08 -13.44
N GLY A 223 -5.01 -17.53 -12.46
CA GLY A 223 -5.18 -16.09 -12.31
C GLY A 223 -3.94 -15.40 -11.75
N ILE A 224 -3.74 -14.12 -12.10
CA ILE A 224 -2.55 -13.34 -11.73
C ILE A 224 -2.84 -12.24 -10.71
N LYS A 225 -1.82 -11.83 -9.96
CA LYS A 225 -1.86 -10.72 -9.00
C LYS A 225 -0.89 -9.61 -9.39
N ARG A 226 -1.37 -8.37 -9.35
CA ARG A 226 -0.53 -7.17 -9.53
C ARG A 226 -0.64 -6.33 -8.28
N VAL A 227 0.43 -6.24 -7.50
CA VAL A 227 0.47 -5.41 -6.30
C VAL A 227 1.24 -4.15 -6.61
N VAL A 228 0.65 -2.99 -6.37
CA VAL A 228 1.15 -1.67 -6.77
C VAL A 228 1.05 -0.75 -5.56
N GLY A 229 2.13 -0.06 -5.21
CA GLY A 229 2.08 0.76 -4.01
C GLY A 229 3.31 1.60 -3.70
N THR A 230 3.27 2.20 -2.52
CA THR A 230 4.31 3.03 -1.90
C THR A 230 4.29 2.77 -0.40
N HIS A 231 5.46 2.74 0.22
CA HIS A 231 5.57 2.44 1.64
C HIS A 231 4.96 3.53 2.51
N TYR A 232 4.32 3.14 3.61
CA TYR A 232 3.93 4.06 4.69
C TYR A 232 4.64 3.75 6.01
N HIS A 233 5.16 2.53 6.17
CA HIS A 233 5.78 2.06 7.39
C HIS A 233 6.78 0.94 7.12
N PHE A 234 7.82 0.81 7.94
CA PHE A 234 8.89 -0.19 7.78
C PHE A 234 8.39 -1.63 7.94
N ALA A 235 7.23 -1.81 8.58
CA ALA A 235 6.59 -3.09 8.79
C ALA A 235 5.31 -3.28 7.96
N ASP A 236 5.09 -2.46 6.92
CA ASP A 236 3.87 -2.56 6.11
C ASP A 236 3.73 -3.89 5.33
N LEU A 237 2.56 -4.08 4.71
CA LEU A 237 2.26 -5.26 3.91
C LEU A 237 3.34 -5.53 2.85
N TYR A 238 3.81 -4.50 2.17
CA TYR A 238 4.76 -4.64 1.07
C TYR A 238 6.11 -5.19 1.53
N MET A 239 6.56 -4.82 2.73
CA MET A 239 7.78 -5.38 3.34
C MET A 239 7.64 -6.89 3.61
N THR A 240 6.45 -7.34 3.96
CA THR A 240 6.15 -8.77 4.10
C THR A 240 6.14 -9.47 2.74
N LEU A 241 5.46 -8.89 1.74
CA LEU A 241 5.37 -9.46 0.40
C LEU A 241 6.73 -9.54 -0.31
N ARG A 242 7.62 -8.58 -0.08
CA ARG A 242 8.98 -8.56 -0.64
C ARG A 242 9.84 -9.72 -0.14
N LYS A 243 9.58 -10.23 1.06
CA LYS A 243 10.30 -11.38 1.64
C LYS A 243 9.71 -12.72 1.20
N LYS A 244 8.46 -12.76 0.74
CA LYS A 244 7.80 -13.99 0.28
C LYS A 244 8.24 -14.30 -1.15
N PRO A 245 8.59 -15.56 -1.46
CA PRO A 245 8.79 -15.97 -2.85
C PRO A 245 7.47 -15.91 -3.62
N GLY A 246 7.54 -15.66 -4.92
CA GLY A 246 6.39 -15.73 -5.83
C GLY A 246 6.04 -14.42 -6.54
N TYR A 247 6.47 -13.26 -6.02
CA TYR A 247 6.32 -11.99 -6.74
C TYR A 247 7.61 -11.64 -7.48
N LYS A 248 7.46 -11.20 -8.73
CA LYS A 248 8.51 -10.44 -9.40
C LYS A 248 8.46 -9.00 -8.87
N VAL A 249 9.46 -8.65 -8.05
CA VAL A 249 9.53 -7.35 -7.38
C VAL A 249 10.20 -6.32 -8.30
N SER A 250 9.60 -5.15 -8.41
CA SER A 250 10.10 -3.98 -9.13
C SER A 250 10.08 -2.78 -8.18
N VAL A 251 11.25 -2.17 -7.93
CA VAL A 251 11.40 -1.04 -7.00
C VAL A 251 11.97 0.16 -7.75
N HIS A 252 11.18 1.23 -7.84
CA HIS A 252 11.51 2.43 -8.59
C HIS A 252 11.36 3.69 -7.73
N PRO A 253 12.38 4.03 -6.94
CA PRO A 253 12.40 5.28 -6.20
C PRO A 253 12.55 6.50 -7.13
N ALA A 254 12.31 7.69 -6.59
CA ALA A 254 12.37 8.93 -7.35
C ALA A 254 13.79 9.34 -7.78
N THR A 255 14.80 8.67 -7.23
CA THR A 255 16.22 8.84 -7.57
C THR A 255 16.83 7.48 -7.91
N HIS A 256 17.90 7.47 -8.72
CA HIS A 256 18.50 6.22 -9.23
C HIS A 256 18.96 5.24 -8.13
N ASP A 257 19.37 5.74 -6.98
CA ASP A 257 19.92 4.95 -5.87
C ASP A 257 19.00 4.92 -4.64
N GLY A 258 17.82 5.54 -4.72
CA GLY A 258 16.90 5.68 -3.59
C GLY A 258 17.42 6.59 -2.47
N LYS A 259 18.42 7.42 -2.72
CA LYS A 259 18.93 8.42 -1.76
C LYS A 259 18.39 9.81 -2.09
N GLU A 260 18.26 10.65 -1.07
CA GLU A 260 17.84 12.05 -1.23
C GLU A 260 18.78 12.82 -2.17
N THR A 261 20.09 12.58 -2.09
CA THR A 261 21.11 13.21 -2.95
C THR A 261 21.26 12.55 -4.31
N GLY A 262 20.61 11.41 -4.56
CA GLY A 262 20.75 10.65 -5.80
C GLY A 262 20.12 11.32 -7.00
N THR A 263 20.61 11.03 -8.21
CA THR A 263 20.11 11.66 -9.45
C THR A 263 18.62 11.37 -9.67
N PRO A 264 17.76 12.39 -9.89
CA PRO A 264 16.33 12.19 -10.13
C PRO A 264 16.06 11.43 -11.43
N VAL A 265 15.02 10.60 -11.45
CA VAL A 265 14.72 9.73 -12.61
C VAL A 265 13.56 10.22 -13.48
N LEU A 266 12.65 11.01 -12.91
CA LEU A 266 11.46 11.53 -13.60
C LEU A 266 11.13 12.95 -13.13
N LEU A 267 10.91 13.11 -11.82
CA LEU A 267 10.66 14.44 -11.25
C LEU A 267 11.94 15.27 -11.26
N SER A 268 11.80 16.59 -11.42
CA SER A 268 12.95 17.50 -11.34
C SER A 268 13.51 17.56 -9.92
N ARG A 269 14.78 17.99 -9.79
CA ARG A 269 15.40 18.16 -8.47
C ARG A 269 14.63 19.18 -7.63
N GLU A 270 14.16 20.25 -8.25
CA GLU A 270 13.38 21.31 -7.61
C GLU A 270 12.09 20.74 -7.02
N ARG A 271 11.36 19.93 -7.80
CA ARG A 271 10.12 19.27 -7.34
C ARG A 271 10.37 18.31 -6.18
N LEU A 272 11.46 17.53 -6.23
CA LEU A 272 11.83 16.66 -5.11
C LEU A 272 12.17 17.46 -3.86
N ASN A 273 12.87 18.59 -3.98
CA ASN A 273 13.18 19.46 -2.85
C ASN A 273 11.93 20.11 -2.26
N GLU A 274 10.96 20.50 -3.09
CA GLU A 274 9.65 20.99 -2.65
C GLU A 274 8.89 19.91 -1.85
N LEU A 275 8.74 18.72 -2.44
CA LEU A 275 8.10 17.58 -1.79
C LEU A 275 8.78 17.24 -0.46
N ARG A 276 10.11 17.28 -0.42
CA ARG A 276 10.89 17.03 0.79
C ARG A 276 10.62 18.05 1.91
N ARG A 277 10.40 19.32 1.56
CA ARG A 277 10.04 20.38 2.52
C ARG A 277 8.60 20.25 3.02
N GLU A 278 7.66 19.98 2.10
CA GLU A 278 6.23 19.89 2.41
C GLU A 278 5.86 18.63 3.20
N GLN A 279 6.45 17.49 2.83
CA GLN A 279 6.11 16.18 3.41
C GLN A 279 6.90 15.88 4.68
N GLY A 280 8.05 16.53 4.87
CA GLY A 280 9.02 16.18 5.91
C GLY A 280 9.83 14.92 5.55
N VAL A 281 10.84 14.62 6.39
CA VAL A 281 11.87 13.59 6.11
C VAL A 281 11.25 12.21 5.92
N TYR A 282 10.42 11.80 6.87
CA TYR A 282 9.89 10.43 6.93
C TYR A 282 8.94 10.12 5.77
N VAL A 283 7.96 10.99 5.52
CA VAL A 283 6.99 10.79 4.45
C VAL A 283 7.68 10.83 3.09
N PHE A 284 8.64 11.75 2.89
CA PHE A 284 9.44 11.79 1.67
C PHE A 284 10.24 10.49 1.47
N SER A 285 10.91 10.00 2.52
CA SER A 285 11.68 8.75 2.45
C SER A 285 10.79 7.54 2.10
N CYS A 286 9.60 7.46 2.71
CA CYS A 286 8.61 6.42 2.45
C CYS A 286 8.01 6.49 1.03
N GLN A 287 7.58 7.67 0.60
CA GLN A 287 6.75 7.86 -0.60
C GLN A 287 7.56 8.14 -1.88
N GLN A 288 8.74 8.76 -1.76
CA GLN A 288 9.61 9.12 -2.89
C GLN A 288 10.84 8.22 -2.95
N LEU A 289 11.49 7.94 -1.83
CA LEU A 289 12.71 7.11 -1.82
C LEU A 289 12.42 5.61 -1.63
N LEU A 290 11.17 5.25 -1.29
CA LEU A 290 10.75 3.87 -0.99
C LEU A 290 11.62 3.20 0.07
N ASN A 291 12.18 4.00 0.96
CA ASN A 291 13.00 3.57 2.06
C ASN A 291 12.27 4.01 3.34
N PRO A 292 11.30 3.23 3.83
CA PRO A 292 10.73 3.46 5.14
C PRO A 292 11.81 3.14 6.16
N VAL A 293 12.63 4.14 6.49
CA VAL A 293 13.59 4.03 7.58
C VAL A 293 12.77 3.71 8.82
N ALA A 294 13.15 2.67 9.57
CA ALA A 294 12.67 2.54 10.93
C ALA A 294 13.00 3.88 11.59
N ASP A 295 11.97 4.62 11.97
CA ASP A 295 12.02 6.04 12.29
C ASP A 295 13.38 6.39 12.91
N GLU A 296 14.22 7.14 12.19
CA GLU A 296 15.41 7.73 12.84
C GLU A 296 14.98 8.72 13.95
N ASN A 297 13.67 9.06 14.00
CA ASN A 297 13.01 9.69 15.14
C ASN A 297 12.33 8.72 16.12
N GLN A 298 12.57 7.39 16.07
CA GLN A 298 12.51 6.63 17.31
C GLN A 298 13.55 7.29 18.20
N THR A 299 13.09 8.04 19.19
CA THR A 299 13.94 8.63 20.23
C THR A 299 14.81 7.58 20.90
N PHE A 300 14.47 6.29 20.74
CA PHE A 300 15.17 5.15 21.28
C PHE A 300 15.83 4.33 20.18
N ARG A 301 17.17 4.27 20.18
CA ARG A 301 17.94 3.44 19.24
C ARG A 301 18.22 2.08 19.86
N VAL A 302 18.08 1.00 19.09
CA VAL A 302 18.33 -0.37 19.58
C VAL A 302 19.77 -0.52 20.07
N GLU A 303 20.72 0.20 19.47
CA GLU A 303 22.13 0.20 19.88
C GLU A 303 22.35 0.82 21.27
N TRP A 304 21.38 1.53 21.83
CA TRP A 304 21.44 2.04 23.20
C TRP A 304 21.15 0.96 24.25
N LEU A 305 20.58 -0.18 23.85
CA LEU A 305 20.33 -1.30 24.76
C LEU A 305 21.65 -1.97 25.12
N ASN A 306 21.96 -1.95 26.41
CA ASN A 306 23.07 -2.70 26.98
C ASN A 306 22.53 -3.75 27.96
N TYR A 307 22.94 -5.00 27.77
CA TYR A 307 22.61 -6.08 28.68
C TYR A 307 23.60 -6.09 29.85
N TYR A 308 23.09 -6.23 31.07
CA TYR A 308 23.90 -6.30 32.27
C TYR A 308 23.63 -7.61 33.02
N GLY A 309 24.68 -8.16 33.65
CA GLY A 309 24.55 -9.36 34.49
C GLY A 309 24.22 -9.05 35.94
N ARG A 310 24.56 -7.86 36.43
CA ARG A 310 24.31 -7.41 37.80
C ARG A 310 23.87 -5.97 37.82
N LEU A 311 22.80 -5.67 38.56
CA LEU A 311 22.34 -4.31 38.76
C LEU A 311 23.37 -3.50 39.55
N PRO A 312 23.75 -2.30 39.10
CA PRO A 312 24.51 -1.37 39.92
C PRO A 312 23.69 -0.96 41.15
N SER A 313 24.38 -0.57 42.22
CA SER A 313 23.76 -0.11 43.46
C SER A 313 24.63 1.03 44.03
N PRO A 314 24.04 2.12 44.57
CA PRO A 314 22.62 2.38 44.75
C PRO A 314 21.91 2.89 43.48
N LEU A 315 20.60 2.63 43.37
CA LEU A 315 19.73 3.15 42.30
C LEU A 315 18.49 3.81 42.88
N ASN A 316 18.10 4.94 42.33
CA ASN A 316 16.78 5.52 42.55
C ASN A 316 15.76 4.79 41.69
N LYS A 317 14.80 4.12 42.30
CA LYS A 317 13.80 3.31 41.57
C LYS A 317 12.50 4.09 41.37
N TYR A 318 11.92 3.94 40.19
CA TYR A 318 10.63 4.48 39.80
C TYR A 318 9.79 3.36 39.20
N LEU A 319 8.48 3.37 39.43
CA LEU A 319 7.57 2.39 38.84
C LEU A 319 6.65 3.10 37.86
N LEU A 320 6.71 2.71 36.59
CA LEU A 320 5.90 3.27 35.52
C LEU A 320 4.85 2.24 35.09
N VAL A 321 3.60 2.67 35.00
CA VAL A 321 2.46 1.82 34.66
C VAL A 321 1.75 2.35 33.41
N ASP A 322 1.76 1.52 32.38
CA ASP A 322 1.00 1.67 31.14
C ASP A 322 -0.13 0.60 31.12
N PRO A 323 -1.37 0.99 31.48
CA PRO A 323 -2.48 0.06 31.65
C PRO A 323 -3.27 -0.21 30.35
N ALA A 324 -3.62 -1.47 30.13
CA ALA A 324 -4.45 -1.87 28.98
C ALA A 324 -5.92 -1.39 29.07
N ASN A 325 -6.58 -1.24 27.91
CA ASN A 325 -8.02 -0.94 27.79
C ASN A 325 -8.90 -2.20 27.73
N GLU A 326 -9.45 -2.59 28.89
CA GLU A 326 -10.52 -3.60 29.11
C GLU A 326 -10.39 -4.98 28.43
N LYS A 327 -11.10 -5.99 28.95
CA LYS A 327 -10.89 -7.40 28.57
C LYS A 327 -11.63 -7.76 27.27
N LYS A 328 -10.88 -8.00 26.19
CA LYS A 328 -11.22 -8.91 25.09
C LYS A 328 -10.05 -9.87 24.91
N GLU A 329 -10.22 -11.06 24.34
CA GLU A 329 -9.07 -11.94 24.02
C GLU A 329 -8.05 -11.28 23.05
N THR A 330 -8.48 -10.18 22.42
CA THR A 330 -7.70 -9.27 21.58
C THR A 330 -7.22 -8.00 22.32
N SER A 331 -7.31 -7.90 23.64
CA SER A 331 -6.94 -6.67 24.37
C SER A 331 -5.43 -6.49 24.49
N ASP A 332 -5.04 -5.22 24.59
CA ASP A 332 -3.65 -4.78 24.79
C ASP A 332 -3.06 -5.32 26.11
N TYR A 333 -1.72 -5.33 26.19
CA TYR A 333 -1.00 -5.73 27.40
C TYR A 333 -0.93 -4.57 28.40
N THR A 334 -1.02 -4.87 29.69
CA THR A 334 -0.59 -3.93 30.73
C THR A 334 0.90 -4.12 30.97
N VAL A 335 1.65 -3.02 30.96
CA VAL A 335 3.09 -3.01 31.26
C VAL A 335 3.33 -2.23 32.55
N MET A 336 4.05 -2.84 33.47
CA MET A 336 4.54 -2.20 34.69
C MET A 336 6.05 -2.40 34.76
N ALA A 337 6.82 -1.32 34.69
CA ALA A 337 8.27 -1.37 34.64
C ALA A 337 8.88 -0.65 35.85
N VAL A 338 9.77 -1.34 36.56
CA VAL A 338 10.60 -0.75 37.60
C VAL A 338 11.88 -0.26 36.95
N ILE A 339 12.05 1.05 36.87
CA ILE A 339 13.22 1.70 36.29
C ILE A 339 14.13 2.21 37.41
N GLY A 340 15.35 1.70 37.46
CA GLY A 340 16.41 2.21 38.32
C GLY A 340 17.22 3.28 37.60
N VAL A 341 17.53 4.38 38.28
CA VAL A 341 18.35 5.48 37.77
C VAL A 341 19.60 5.59 38.62
N SER A 342 20.77 5.52 37.97
CA SER A 342 22.07 5.68 38.64
C SER A 342 22.37 7.14 38.98
N ALA A 343 23.41 7.37 39.77
CA ALA A 343 23.92 8.72 40.02
C ALA A 343 24.45 9.41 38.75
N SER A 344 24.78 8.63 37.71
CA SER A 344 25.23 9.10 36.41
C SER A 344 24.09 9.25 35.40
N GLU A 345 22.83 9.15 35.85
CA GLU A 345 21.62 9.23 35.02
C GLU A 345 21.48 8.09 33.99
N ASP A 346 22.14 6.96 34.22
CA ASP A 346 21.90 5.73 33.44
C ASP A 346 20.62 5.05 33.91
N TYR A 347 19.83 4.56 32.97
CA TYR A 347 18.55 3.90 33.22
C TYR A 347 18.66 2.38 33.10
N PHE A 348 18.13 1.66 34.09
CA PHE A 348 18.14 0.20 34.17
C PHE A 348 16.72 -0.34 34.34
N LEU A 349 16.33 -1.32 33.53
CA LEU A 349 15.08 -2.05 33.70
C LEU A 349 15.23 -3.11 34.81
N VAL A 350 15.00 -2.70 36.06
CA VAL A 350 15.20 -3.55 37.26
C VAL A 350 14.28 -4.77 37.25
N ASP A 351 13.01 -4.56 36.92
CA ASP A 351 11.98 -5.59 36.88
C ASP A 351 10.82 -5.13 35.99
N MET A 352 10.05 -6.07 35.45
CA MET A 352 8.93 -5.77 34.58
C MET A 352 7.84 -6.84 34.63
N VAL A 353 6.59 -6.39 34.71
CA VAL A 353 5.42 -7.21 34.44
C VAL A 353 4.82 -6.76 33.11
N ARG A 354 4.66 -7.70 32.18
CA ARG A 354 3.93 -7.49 30.92
C ARG A 354 2.91 -8.60 30.75
N ASP A 355 1.64 -8.30 31.06
CA ASP A 355 0.59 -9.30 31.07
C ASP A 355 -0.80 -8.68 30.82
N ARG A 356 -1.81 -9.52 30.57
CA ARG A 356 -3.21 -9.12 30.34
C ARG A 356 -3.99 -9.15 31.64
N LEU A 357 -3.91 -8.05 32.39
CA LEU A 357 -4.42 -7.95 33.75
C LEU A 357 -5.79 -7.24 33.82
N ASN A 358 -6.72 -7.83 34.57
CA ASN A 358 -7.94 -7.15 35.01
C ASN A 358 -7.66 -6.11 36.11
N LEU A 359 -8.65 -5.30 36.48
CA LEU A 359 -8.47 -4.19 37.43
C LEU A 359 -7.91 -4.64 38.80
N THR A 360 -8.39 -5.78 39.31
CA THR A 360 -7.92 -6.34 40.58
C THR A 360 -6.50 -6.92 40.45
N GLU A 361 -6.22 -7.63 39.37
CA GLU A 361 -4.89 -8.18 39.07
C GLU A 361 -3.85 -7.05 38.88
N ARG A 362 -4.24 -5.95 38.24
CA ARG A 362 -3.40 -4.75 38.10
C ARG A 362 -3.03 -4.18 39.47
N TRP A 363 -3.97 -4.10 40.40
CA TRP A 363 -3.67 -3.66 41.77
C TRP A 363 -2.65 -4.57 42.43
N TYR A 364 -2.83 -5.89 42.34
CA TYR A 364 -1.90 -6.83 42.98
C TYR A 364 -0.49 -6.79 42.36
N ALA A 365 -0.39 -6.71 41.02
CA ALA A 365 0.90 -6.57 40.35
C ALA A 365 1.61 -5.27 40.76
N LEU A 366 0.89 -4.14 40.75
CA LEU A 366 1.39 -2.84 41.16
C LEU A 366 1.86 -2.85 42.62
N ARG A 367 1.03 -3.39 43.51
CA ARG A 367 1.32 -3.49 44.95
C ARG A 367 2.55 -4.36 45.21
N ASN A 368 2.65 -5.51 44.56
CA ASN A 368 3.77 -6.44 44.77
C ASN A 368 5.09 -5.81 44.31
N LEU A 369 5.12 -5.20 43.12
CA LEU A 369 6.29 -4.46 42.63
C LEU A 369 6.68 -3.31 43.58
N TRP A 370 5.69 -2.59 44.12
CA TRP A 370 5.96 -1.52 45.07
C TRP A 370 6.52 -2.03 46.40
N LEU A 371 5.97 -3.12 46.95
CA LEU A 371 6.44 -3.71 48.22
C LEU A 371 7.85 -4.29 48.10
N GLU A 372 8.15 -4.93 46.97
CA GLU A 372 9.44 -5.57 46.70
C GLU A 372 10.53 -4.54 46.43
N HIS A 373 10.26 -3.57 45.54
CA HIS A 373 11.30 -2.66 45.06
C HIS A 373 11.35 -1.32 45.79
N ARG A 374 10.31 -0.95 46.53
CA ARG A 374 10.18 0.33 47.27
C ARG A 374 10.58 1.55 46.42
N PRO A 375 9.94 1.77 45.25
CA PRO A 375 10.27 2.89 44.39
C PRO A 375 9.94 4.23 45.05
N LEU A 376 10.69 5.27 44.68
CA LEU A 376 10.50 6.64 45.17
C LEU A 376 9.19 7.27 44.68
N ARG A 377 8.72 6.88 43.50
CA ARG A 377 7.47 7.37 42.91
C ARG A 377 6.88 6.34 41.96
N VAL A 378 5.55 6.34 41.87
CA VAL A 378 4.79 5.61 40.87
C VAL A 378 4.20 6.60 39.86
N GLY A 379 4.47 6.40 38.57
CA GLY A 379 3.82 7.06 37.46
C GLY A 379 2.74 6.15 36.89
N TYR A 380 1.50 6.64 36.77
CA TYR A 380 0.38 5.90 36.21
C TYR A 380 -0.25 6.72 35.09
N GLU A 381 -0.33 6.17 33.89
CA GLU A 381 -0.87 6.88 32.73
C GLU A 381 -2.38 7.14 32.84
N LYS A 382 -2.80 8.38 32.57
CA LYS A 382 -4.17 8.86 32.86
C LYS A 382 -5.16 8.72 31.68
N TYR A 383 -4.71 8.40 30.47
CA TYR A 383 -5.55 8.54 29.26
C TYR A 383 -6.80 7.63 29.28
N GLY A 384 -7.98 8.20 29.58
CA GLY A 384 -9.26 7.47 29.63
C GLY A 384 -9.46 6.56 30.86
N LYS A 385 -8.68 6.74 31.93
CA LYS A 385 -8.56 5.78 33.06
C LYS A 385 -8.93 6.31 34.44
N ASP A 386 -9.94 7.18 34.53
CA ASP A 386 -10.38 7.74 35.82
C ASP A 386 -10.93 6.68 36.79
N ALA A 387 -11.52 5.59 36.27
CA ALA A 387 -12.02 4.48 37.08
C ALA A 387 -10.89 3.64 37.71
N ASP A 388 -9.83 3.36 36.95
CA ASP A 388 -8.65 2.63 37.42
C ASP A 388 -7.96 3.39 38.56
N ILE A 389 -7.67 4.68 38.34
CA ILE A 389 -7.01 5.53 39.34
C ILE A 389 -7.87 5.63 40.61
N SER A 390 -9.18 5.74 40.47
CA SER A 390 -10.11 5.77 41.60
C SER A 390 -10.08 4.47 42.40
N TYR A 391 -10.08 3.32 41.72
CA TYR A 391 -9.97 1.99 42.33
C TYR A 391 -8.63 1.81 43.06
N MET A 392 -7.51 2.20 42.44
CA MET A 392 -6.19 2.11 43.08
C MET A 392 -6.14 2.98 44.35
N LYS A 393 -6.67 4.21 44.31
CA LYS A 393 -6.73 5.10 45.49
C LYS A 393 -7.64 4.57 46.61
N GLU A 394 -8.69 3.83 46.27
CA GLU A 394 -9.51 3.15 47.26
C GLU A 394 -8.73 2.02 47.94
N LYS A 395 -8.05 1.19 47.15
CA LYS A 395 -7.25 0.07 47.66
C LYS A 395 -6.05 0.51 48.49
N GLN A 396 -5.35 1.56 48.07
CA GLN A 396 -4.30 2.22 48.86
C GLN A 396 -4.78 2.59 50.26
N ARG A 397 -5.97 3.19 50.36
CA ARG A 397 -6.58 3.58 51.65
C ARG A 397 -6.95 2.37 52.50
N LYS A 398 -7.55 1.35 51.90
CA LYS A 398 -7.95 0.11 52.61
C LYS A 398 -6.77 -0.72 53.10
N GLU A 399 -5.69 -0.77 52.32
CA GLU A 399 -4.51 -1.59 52.61
C GLU A 399 -3.36 -0.78 53.26
N SER A 400 -3.57 0.52 53.53
CA SER A 400 -2.59 1.45 54.11
C SER A 400 -1.25 1.50 53.34
N ILE A 401 -1.32 1.43 52.01
CA ILE A 401 -0.17 1.52 51.10
C ILE A 401 -0.28 2.83 50.34
N TYR A 402 0.70 3.72 50.51
CA TYR A 402 0.69 5.05 49.89
C TYR A 402 1.99 5.28 49.12
N PHE A 403 1.86 5.78 47.90
CA PHE A 403 2.97 6.00 46.97
C PHE A 403 2.74 7.19 46.06
#